data_AF-A0AAW9KMA9-F1
#
_entry.id   AF-A0AAW9KMA9-F1
#
_cell.length_a   1.000
_cell.length_b   1.000
_cell.length_c   1.000
_cell.angle_alpha   90.00
_cell.angle_beta   90.00
_cell.angle_gamma   90.00
#
_symmetry.space_group_name_H-M   'P 1'
#
loop_
_entity.id
_entity.type
_entity.pdbx_description
1 polymer ?
#
loop_
_entity_poly.entity_id
_entity_poly.type
_entity_poly.pdbx_seq_one_letter_code
_entity_poly.pdbx_strand_id
1 'polypeptide(L)' 'DYQNMGVGTALMEALLDVADNWLMLIRVELTVFEDNKRAIHLYEKFGFEKEGLKRLASIRNGKYENEYLMARINPSYIKE' A
#
# COMPACT_ATOMS: atom_id res chain seq x y z
N ASP A 1 -7.13 -14.30 13.06
CA ASP A 1 -7.66 -15.54 12.46
C ASP A 1 -7.16 -15.81 11.04
N TYR A 2 -7.18 -14.85 10.10
CA TYR A 2 -6.74 -15.09 8.69
C TYR A 2 -5.37 -14.52 8.31
N GLN A 3 -4.62 -14.05 9.29
CA GLN A 3 -3.30 -13.50 9.08
C GLN A 3 -2.29 -14.61 8.74
N ASN A 4 -1.39 -14.34 7.79
CA ASN A 4 -0.28 -15.22 7.34
C ASN A 4 -0.74 -16.41 6.51
N MET A 5 -1.99 -16.40 6.06
CA MET A 5 -2.58 -17.42 5.21
C MET A 5 -2.61 -17.00 3.73
N GLY A 6 -1.84 -15.99 3.34
CA GLY A 6 -1.81 -15.47 1.96
C GLY A 6 -3.00 -14.60 1.55
N VAL A 7 -4.03 -14.43 2.39
CA VAL A 7 -5.24 -13.64 2.06
C VAL A 7 -4.90 -12.21 1.60
N GLY A 8 -4.00 -11.52 2.31
CA GLY A 8 -3.58 -10.17 1.91
C GLY A 8 -2.87 -10.13 0.55
N THR A 9 -2.13 -11.19 0.21
CA THR A 9 -1.49 -11.32 -1.10
C THR A 9 -2.53 -11.54 -2.19
N ALA A 10 -3.48 -12.45 -1.99
CA ALA A 10 -4.54 -12.72 -2.96
C ALA A 10 -5.42 -11.48 -3.21
N LEU A 11 -5.74 -10.72 -2.15
CA LEU A 11 -6.47 -9.46 -2.28
C LEU A 11 -5.69 -8.41 -3.08
N MET A 12 -4.37 -8.31 -2.85
CA MET A 12 -3.57 -7.34 -3.59
C MET A 12 -3.38 -7.71 -5.06
N GLU A 13 -3.21 -9.00 -5.36
CA GLU A 13 -3.16 -9.50 -6.74
C GLU A 13 -4.44 -9.15 -7.49
N ALA A 14 -5.60 -9.45 -6.90
CA ALA A 14 -6.89 -9.14 -7.52
C ALA A 14 -7.13 -7.64 -7.70
N LEU A 15 -6.77 -6.82 -6.69
CA LEU A 15 -6.92 -5.37 -6.77
C LEU A 15 -6.04 -4.77 -7.87
N LEU A 16 -4.78 -5.17 -7.94
CA LEU A 16 -3.84 -4.64 -8.92
C LEU A 16 -4.15 -5.14 -10.34
N ASP A 17 -4.66 -6.35 -10.51
CA ASP A 17 -5.16 -6.81 -11.81
C ASP A 17 -6.28 -5.89 -12.33
N VAL A 18 -7.26 -5.56 -11.48
CA VAL A 18 -8.33 -4.61 -11.82
C VAL A 18 -7.78 -3.23 -12.14
N ALA A 19 -6.88 -2.70 -11.31
CA ALA A 19 -6.30 -1.37 -11.50
C ALA A 19 -5.49 -1.26 -12.80
N ASP A 20 -4.60 -2.24 -13.05
CA ASP A 20 -3.63 -2.21 -14.14
C ASP A 20 -4.29 -2.57 -15.48
N ASN A 21 -5.23 -3.53 -15.50
CA ASN A 21 -5.75 -4.09 -16.75
C ASN A 21 -7.14 -3.58 -17.14
N TRP A 22 -7.92 -3.01 -16.22
CA TRP A 22 -9.33 -2.69 -16.49
C TRP A 22 -9.69 -1.23 -16.24
N LEU A 23 -9.13 -0.61 -15.21
CA LEU A 23 -9.50 0.75 -14.80
C LEU A 23 -8.59 1.85 -15.39
N MET A 24 -7.58 1.47 -16.17
CA MET A 24 -6.58 2.40 -16.72
C MET A 24 -5.93 3.28 -15.64
N LEU A 25 -5.78 2.76 -14.42
CA LEU A 25 -5.14 3.51 -13.35
C LEU A 25 -3.62 3.47 -13.55
N ILE A 26 -3.01 4.65 -13.53
CA ILE A 26 -1.55 4.78 -13.55
C ILE A 26 -0.98 4.68 -12.13
N ARG A 27 -1.76 5.06 -11.12
CA ARG A 27 -1.30 5.16 -9.73
C ARG A 27 -2.32 4.54 -8.78
N VAL A 28 -1.81 3.74 -7.85
CA VAL A 28 -2.54 3.28 -6.67
C VAL A 28 -1.77 3.74 -5.44
N GLU A 29 -2.46 4.32 -4.47
CA GLU A 29 -1.86 4.84 -3.25
C GLU A 29 -2.61 4.42 -1.99
N LEU A 30 -1.91 4.46 -0.86
CA LEU A 30 -2.43 4.11 0.46
C LEU A 30 -1.68 4.86 1.56
N THR A 31 -2.28 4.87 2.76
CA THR A 31 -1.54 5.14 4.00
C THR A 31 -1.45 3.90 4.86
N VAL A 32 -0.34 3.78 5.59
CA VAL A 32 -0.11 2.68 6.52
C VAL A 32 0.61 3.19 7.76
N PHE A 33 0.20 2.72 8.95
CA PHE A 33 0.90 3.05 10.19
C PHE A 33 2.38 2.67 10.08
N GLU A 34 3.25 3.59 10.53
CA GLU A 34 4.71 3.43 10.43
C GLU A 34 5.24 2.15 11.11
N ASP A 35 4.57 1.71 12.16
CA ASP A 35 4.92 0.53 12.94
C ASP A 35 4.39 -0.79 12.37
N ASN A 36 3.49 -0.75 11.38
CA ASN A 36 2.93 -1.94 10.75
C ASN A 36 3.87 -2.51 9.68
N LYS A 37 5.04 -2.99 10.13
CA LYS A 37 6.12 -3.51 9.27
C LYS A 37 5.66 -4.62 8.34
N ARG A 38 4.69 -5.41 8.77
CA ARG A 38 4.15 -6.52 7.98
C ARG A 38 3.31 -6.06 6.80
N ALA A 39 2.43 -5.07 7.00
CA ALA A 39 1.68 -4.49 5.89
C ALA A 39 2.62 -3.74 4.93
N ILE A 40 3.57 -2.98 5.47
CA ILE A 40 4.59 -2.29 4.68
C ILE A 40 5.34 -3.28 3.78
N HIS A 41 5.82 -4.40 4.33
CA HIS A 41 6.52 -5.42 3.55
C HIS A 41 5.63 -6.06 2.47
N LEU A 42 4.35 -6.28 2.75
CA LEU A 42 3.38 -6.75 1.75
C LEU A 42 3.26 -5.74 0.61
N TYR A 43 3.11 -4.45 0.90
CA TYR A 43 2.99 -3.42 -0.14
C TYR A 43 4.27 -3.27 -0.96
N GLU A 44 5.44 -3.27 -0.31
CA GLU A 44 6.74 -3.25 -0.98
C GLU A 44 6.92 -4.43 -1.94
N LYS A 45 6.47 -5.63 -1.56
CA LYS A 45 6.47 -6.82 -2.45
C LYS A 45 5.67 -6.59 -3.74
N PHE A 46 4.61 -5.78 -3.70
CA PHE A 46 3.79 -5.44 -4.87
C PHE A 46 4.28 -4.21 -5.65
N GLY A 47 5.42 -3.62 -5.27
CA GLY A 47 6.01 -2.47 -5.95
C GLY A 47 5.50 -1.12 -5.46
N PHE A 48 4.90 -1.06 -4.27
CA PHE A 48 4.65 0.22 -3.62
C PHE A 48 5.93 0.77 -3.00
N GLU A 49 6.14 2.06 -3.14
CA GLU A 49 7.26 2.80 -2.56
C GLU A 49 6.76 3.80 -1.51
N LYS A 50 7.61 4.12 -0.52
CA LYS A 50 7.31 5.16 0.47
C LYS A 50 7.62 6.52 -0.14
N GLU A 51 6.61 7.40 -0.18
CA GLU A 51 6.75 8.74 -0.74
C GLU A 51 6.74 9.85 0.33
N GLY A 52 6.25 9.54 1.53
CA GLY A 52 6.22 10.50 2.61
C GLY A 52 5.83 9.91 3.96
N LEU A 53 6.08 10.68 5.03
CA LEU A 53 5.70 10.35 6.40
C LEU A 53 4.79 11.46 6.94
N LYS A 54 3.52 11.13 7.18
CA LYS A 54 2.60 11.98 7.92
C LYS A 54 2.88 11.82 9.41
N ARG A 55 3.48 12.83 10.03
CA ARG A 55 3.73 12.84 11.47
C ARG A 55 2.45 13.11 12.24
N LEU A 56 2.22 12.37 13.32
CA LEU A 56 1.04 12.52 14.19
C LEU A 56 -0.29 12.45 13.41
N ALA A 57 -0.35 11.56 12.41
CA ALA A 57 -1.41 11.50 11.41
C ALA A 57 -2.77 11.05 12.00
N SER A 58 -2.72 10.14 12.97
CA SER A 58 -3.89 9.42 13.47
C SER A 58 -3.73 9.11 14.96
N ILE A 59 -4.84 8.97 15.68
CA ILE A 59 -4.86 8.58 17.09
C ILE A 59 -5.22 7.10 17.20
N ARG A 60 -4.36 6.31 17.86
CA ARG A 60 -4.60 4.89 18.16
C ARG A 60 -4.17 4.61 19.60
N ASN A 61 -5.06 3.99 20.38
CA ASN A 61 -4.81 3.71 21.81
C ASN A 61 -4.38 4.96 22.60
N GLY A 62 -4.97 6.13 22.31
CA GLY A 62 -4.68 7.39 23.00
C GLY A 62 -3.33 8.04 22.65
N LYS A 63 -2.58 7.50 21.68
CA LYS A 63 -1.32 8.06 21.20
C LYS A 63 -1.45 8.51 19.74
N TYR A 64 -0.78 9.59 19.42
CA TYR A 64 -0.60 10.00 18.03
C TYR A 64 0.45 9.11 17.37
N GLU A 65 0.08 8.54 16.23
CA GLU A 65 0.90 7.63 15.43
C GLU A 65 1.20 8.26 14.08
N ASN A 66 2.35 7.91 13.52
CA ASN A 66 2.72 8.31 12.17
C ASN A 66 2.16 7.33 11.12
N GLU A 67 1.97 7.83 9.91
CA GLU A 67 1.60 7.01 8.75
C GLU A 67 2.55 7.28 7.59
N TYR A 68 3.03 6.23 6.93
CA TYR A 68 3.65 6.38 5.62
C TYR A 68 2.57 6.58 4.56
N LEU A 69 2.81 7.51 3.65
CA LEU A 69 2.20 7.56 2.33
C LEU A 69 2.99 6.62 1.43
N MET A 70 2.30 5.66 0.82
CA MET A 70 2.90 4.74 -0.13
C MET A 70 2.12 4.73 -1.43
N ALA A 71 2.82 4.58 -2.54
CA ALA A 71 2.19 4.46 -3.84
C ALA A 71 2.94 3.52 -4.77
N ARG A 72 2.18 2.93 -5.69
CA ARG A 72 2.68 2.13 -6.79
C ARG A 72 2.25 2.80 -8.09
N ILE A 73 3.21 3.00 -8.97
CA ILE A 73 2.95 3.37 -10.36
C ILE A 73 2.84 2.09 -11.18
N ASN A 74 1.84 2.03 -12.08
CA ASN A 74 1.65 0.89 -12.97
C ASN A 74 2.96 0.65 -13.77
N PRO A 75 3.58 -0.54 -13.66
CA PRO A 75 4.85 -0.84 -14.34
C PRO A 75 4.80 -0.74 -15.86
N SER A 76 3.62 -0.85 -16.48
CA SER A 76 3.46 -0.68 -17.93
C SER A 76 3.38 0.79 -18.36
N TYR A 77 3.32 1.73 -17.41
CA TYR A 77 3.29 3.15 -17.72
C TYR A 77 4.67 3.62 -18.22
N ILE A 78 4.72 4.03 -19.49
CA ILE A 78 5.88 4.66 -20.11
C ILE A 78 5.60 6.15 -20.14
N LYS A 79 6.50 6.94 -19.53
CA LYS A 79 6.46 8.40 -19.62
C LYS A 79 7.04 8.79 -20.97
N GLU A 80 6.27 9.52 -21.78
CA GLU A 80 6.73 10.13 -23.05
C GLU A 80 7.94 11.06 -22.84
#